data_AF-A0A0F5PJ99-F1
#
_entry.id   AF-A0A0F5PJ99-F1
#
_cell.length_a   1.000
_cell.length_b   1.000
_cell.length_c   1.000
_cell.angle_alpha   90.00
_cell.angle_beta   90.00
_cell.angle_gamma   90.00
#
_symmetry.space_group_name_H-M   'P 1'
#
loop_
_entity.id
_entity.type
_entity.pdbx_description
1 polymer ?
#
loop_
_entity_poly.entity_id
_entity_poly.type
_entity_poly.pdbx_seq_one_letter_code
_entity_poly.pdbx_strand_id
1 'polypeptide(L)'
;MSNLYWGNTGSDVAKVQARLKAWGYYDGPVDGFFGVKTWLAVRKFQAYNGLAVTGIVDDDTKVALGFTTTAQDLAAYRATSSAGISDDVYLLAMLINGEARGEPYIGKVAVGAVVMNRVRDPRFPKTIPGVIFQPGAFSAVEDGQMWLPPTEESIKAAIDAVSGWDPTGGALYYYNAARVTNYWIFTRPILTQIGRHIFAR
;
A
#
# COMPACT_ATOMS: atom_id res chain seq x y z
N MET A 1 -10.37 16.27 11.66
CA MET A 1 -9.95 14.85 11.45
C MET A 1 -8.90 14.78 10.35
N SER A 2 -7.76 14.16 10.64
CA SER A 2 -6.69 13.86 9.66
C SER A 2 -7.18 12.93 8.54
N ASN A 3 -6.46 12.84 7.42
CA ASN A 3 -6.78 11.81 6.42
C ASN A 3 -6.65 10.43 7.06
N LEU A 4 -7.59 9.53 6.77
CA LEU A 4 -7.55 8.18 7.27
C LEU A 4 -7.27 7.21 6.13
N TYR A 5 -6.41 6.26 6.36
CA TYR A 5 -5.99 5.27 5.38
C TYR A 5 -5.62 4.01 6.12
N TRP A 6 -5.26 2.99 5.34
CA TRP A 6 -4.90 1.68 5.85
C TRP A 6 -3.91 1.76 7.02
N GLY A 7 -4.20 1.03 8.10
CA GLY A 7 -3.33 0.91 9.27
C GLY A 7 -3.56 1.97 10.34
N ASN A 8 -4.29 3.05 10.04
CA ASN A 8 -4.69 3.99 11.08
C ASN A 8 -5.57 3.30 12.13
N THR A 9 -5.39 3.72 13.38
CA THR A 9 -6.21 3.29 14.50
C THR A 9 -6.83 4.48 15.21
N GLY A 10 -7.94 4.25 15.93
CA GLY A 10 -8.52 5.20 16.86
C GLY A 10 -9.95 5.61 16.54
N SER A 11 -10.43 6.59 17.29
CA SER A 11 -11.84 6.98 17.30
C SER A 11 -12.32 7.53 15.95
N ASP A 12 -11.45 8.18 15.19
CA ASP A 12 -11.78 8.71 13.87
C ASP A 12 -12.01 7.61 12.83
N VAL A 13 -11.21 6.52 12.88
CA VAL A 13 -11.45 5.32 12.07
C VAL A 13 -12.76 4.65 12.46
N ALA A 14 -13.03 4.53 13.77
CA ALA A 14 -14.27 3.94 14.26
C ALA A 14 -15.50 4.75 13.78
N LYS A 15 -15.41 6.08 13.75
CA LYS A 15 -16.49 6.94 13.19
C LYS A 15 -16.72 6.65 11.71
N VAL A 16 -15.66 6.54 10.91
CA VAL A 16 -15.77 6.18 9.48
C VAL A 16 -16.37 4.79 9.30
N GLN A 17 -15.87 3.79 10.01
CA GLN A 17 -16.40 2.42 9.96
C GLN A 17 -17.88 2.38 10.33
N ALA A 18 -18.28 3.05 11.41
CA ALA A 18 -19.69 3.15 11.81
C ALA A 18 -20.56 3.77 10.73
N ARG A 19 -20.08 4.87 10.09
CA ARG A 19 -20.80 5.55 9.01
C ARG A 19 -20.94 4.65 7.78
N LEU A 20 -19.85 4.06 7.32
CA LEU A 20 -19.85 3.14 6.17
C LEU A 20 -20.72 1.91 6.45
N LYS A 21 -20.76 1.42 7.70
CA LYS A 21 -21.61 0.29 8.11
C LYS A 21 -23.08 0.63 8.06
N ALA A 22 -23.46 1.78 8.63
CA ALA A 22 -24.83 2.26 8.60
C ALA A 22 -25.36 2.44 7.17
N TRP A 23 -24.48 2.76 6.22
CA TRP A 23 -24.82 2.96 4.81
C TRP A 23 -24.61 1.72 3.93
N GLY A 24 -24.29 0.56 4.51
CA GLY A 24 -24.16 -0.71 3.77
C GLY A 24 -22.89 -0.85 2.91
N TYR A 25 -21.89 0.01 3.11
CA TYR A 25 -20.59 -0.08 2.46
C TYR A 25 -19.60 -0.97 3.21
N TYR A 26 -19.78 -1.13 4.53
CA TYR A 26 -18.87 -1.87 5.42
C TYR A 26 -19.60 -2.96 6.20
N ASP A 27 -19.08 -4.18 6.22
CA ASP A 27 -19.66 -5.34 6.92
C ASP A 27 -18.81 -5.80 8.12
N GLY A 28 -17.66 -5.16 8.36
CA GLY A 28 -16.73 -5.50 9.43
C GLY A 28 -17.10 -4.93 10.81
N PRO A 29 -16.30 -5.24 11.85
CA PRO A 29 -16.46 -4.66 13.19
C PRO A 29 -16.08 -3.18 13.22
N VAL A 30 -16.75 -2.38 14.04
CA VAL A 30 -16.35 -0.99 14.31
C VAL A 30 -15.30 -1.01 15.42
N ASP A 31 -14.09 -1.44 15.07
CA ASP A 31 -12.98 -1.66 15.99
C ASP A 31 -11.99 -0.48 16.05
N GLY A 32 -12.22 0.53 15.22
CA GLY A 32 -11.31 1.66 15.09
C GLY A 32 -10.00 1.31 14.40
N PHE A 33 -9.92 0.19 13.68
CA PHE A 33 -8.76 -0.19 12.89
C PHE A 33 -9.05 -0.13 11.38
N PHE A 34 -8.26 0.65 10.64
CA PHE A 34 -8.47 0.84 9.21
C PHE A 34 -7.79 -0.31 8.47
N GLY A 35 -8.36 -1.51 8.57
CA GLY A 35 -7.90 -2.69 7.85
C GLY A 35 -8.54 -2.86 6.47
N VAL A 36 -8.37 -4.05 5.88
CA VAL A 36 -8.84 -4.37 4.52
C VAL A 36 -10.30 -4.11 4.28
N LYS A 37 -11.14 -4.50 5.24
CA LYS A 37 -12.57 -4.31 5.11
C LYS A 37 -12.91 -2.82 5.07
N THR A 38 -12.21 -2.00 5.88
CA THR A 38 -12.43 -0.54 5.93
C THR A 38 -11.95 0.10 4.63
N TRP A 39 -10.78 -0.28 4.12
CA TRP A 39 -10.26 0.19 2.84
C TRP A 39 -11.15 -0.18 1.66
N LEU A 40 -11.62 -1.44 1.59
CA LEU A 40 -12.58 -1.88 0.58
C LEU A 40 -13.88 -1.09 0.66
N ALA A 41 -14.39 -0.85 1.87
CA ALA A 41 -15.60 -0.07 2.08
C ALA A 41 -15.45 1.40 1.67
N VAL A 42 -14.30 2.02 1.95
CA VAL A 42 -14.01 3.40 1.51
C VAL A 42 -13.91 3.47 0.00
N ARG A 43 -13.25 2.52 -0.67
CA ARG A 43 -13.21 2.47 -2.14
C ARG A 43 -14.59 2.27 -2.75
N LYS A 44 -15.39 1.34 -2.19
CA LYS A 44 -16.77 1.12 -2.62
C LYS A 44 -17.58 2.42 -2.46
N PHE A 45 -17.46 3.09 -1.32
CA PHE A 45 -18.10 4.37 -1.07
C PHE A 45 -17.68 5.44 -2.08
N GLN A 46 -16.37 5.63 -2.31
CA GLN A 46 -15.86 6.60 -3.27
C GLN A 46 -16.38 6.34 -4.68
N ALA A 47 -16.35 5.09 -5.14
CA ALA A 47 -16.84 4.70 -6.46
C ALA A 47 -18.34 5.01 -6.64
N TYR A 48 -19.17 4.71 -5.63
CA TYR A 48 -20.61 4.96 -5.68
C TYR A 48 -20.99 6.44 -5.55
N ASN A 49 -20.09 7.28 -5.04
CA ASN A 49 -20.33 8.71 -4.82
C ASN A 49 -19.55 9.60 -5.81
N GLY A 50 -18.98 9.03 -6.87
CA GLY A 50 -18.28 9.78 -7.92
C GLY A 50 -16.96 10.42 -7.48
N LEU A 51 -16.33 9.89 -6.42
CA LEU A 51 -15.04 10.35 -5.91
C LEU A 51 -13.87 9.58 -6.55
N ALA A 52 -12.67 10.13 -6.41
CA ALA A 52 -11.45 9.38 -6.74
C ALA A 52 -11.35 8.14 -5.84
N VAL A 53 -11.22 6.95 -6.44
CA VAL A 53 -11.25 5.66 -5.74
C VAL A 53 -9.88 5.31 -5.15
N THR A 54 -9.40 6.15 -4.23
CA THR A 54 -8.07 6.08 -3.60
C THR A 54 -8.03 5.09 -2.42
N GLY A 55 -9.17 4.84 -1.78
CA GLY A 55 -9.25 4.11 -0.51
C GLY A 55 -8.77 4.91 0.70
N ILE A 56 -8.48 6.19 0.50
CA ILE A 56 -8.08 7.15 1.54
C ILE A 56 -9.29 8.02 1.85
N VAL A 57 -9.60 8.18 3.14
CA VAL A 57 -10.57 9.16 3.62
C VAL A 57 -9.89 10.52 3.68
N ASP A 58 -9.69 11.11 2.51
CA ASP A 58 -9.23 12.49 2.29
C ASP A 58 -10.37 13.50 2.52
N ASP A 59 -10.10 14.80 2.35
CA ASP A 59 -11.09 15.84 2.67
C ASP A 59 -12.37 15.72 1.83
N ASP A 60 -12.28 15.37 0.54
CA ASP A 60 -13.45 15.13 -0.32
C ASP A 60 -14.26 13.93 0.19
N THR A 61 -13.57 12.85 0.57
CA THR A 61 -14.21 11.67 1.14
C THR A 61 -14.82 11.96 2.51
N LYS A 62 -14.19 12.79 3.35
CA LYS A 62 -14.73 13.23 4.64
C LYS A 62 -16.00 14.04 4.46
N VAL A 63 -15.99 15.01 3.56
CA VAL A 63 -17.16 15.82 3.24
C VAL A 63 -18.30 14.93 2.74
N ALA A 64 -18.03 14.01 1.83
CA ALA A 64 -19.03 13.06 1.33
C ALA A 64 -19.55 12.12 2.43
N LEU A 65 -18.70 11.74 3.39
CA LEU A 65 -19.11 10.98 4.58
C LEU A 65 -19.83 11.85 5.63
N GLY A 66 -19.94 13.15 5.43
CA GLY A 66 -20.58 14.10 6.34
C GLY A 66 -19.74 14.44 7.58
N PHE A 67 -18.41 14.37 7.46
CA PHE A 67 -17.47 14.87 8.47
C PHE A 67 -16.98 16.26 8.05
N THR A 68 -17.33 17.29 8.82
CA THR A 68 -16.84 18.66 8.58
C THR A 68 -15.51 18.87 9.32
N THR A 69 -14.45 19.17 8.57
CA THR A 69 -13.11 19.47 9.12
C THR A 69 -12.99 20.98 9.37
N THR A 70 -12.59 21.42 10.56
CA THR A 70 -12.35 22.85 10.84
C THR A 70 -10.96 23.26 10.33
N ALA A 71 -10.76 24.55 10.03
CA ALA A 71 -9.47 25.06 9.55
C ALA A 71 -8.28 24.75 10.51
N GLN A 72 -8.55 24.60 11.81
CA GLN A 72 -7.56 24.17 12.81
C GLN A 72 -7.13 22.70 12.61
N ASP A 73 -8.05 21.81 12.26
CA ASP A 73 -7.76 20.41 11.99
C ASP A 73 -6.88 20.25 10.73
N LEU A 74 -7.08 21.09 9.71
CA LEU A 74 -6.26 21.11 8.50
C LEU A 74 -4.81 21.56 8.77
N ALA A 75 -4.60 22.51 9.68
CA ALA A 75 -3.27 23.00 10.03
C ALA A 75 -2.47 21.99 10.88
N ALA A 76 -3.12 21.30 11.82
CA ALA A 76 -2.50 20.25 12.62
C ALA A 76 -2.10 19.03 11.76
N TYR A 77 -2.94 18.65 10.80
CA TYR A 77 -2.64 17.57 9.86
C TYR A 77 -1.37 17.83 9.05
N ARG A 78 -1.22 19.05 8.51
CA ARG A 78 -0.03 19.47 7.72
C ARG A 78 1.27 19.51 8.55
N ALA A 79 1.18 19.77 9.85
CA ALA A 79 2.34 19.80 10.74
C ALA A 79 2.78 18.39 11.20
N THR A 80 1.85 17.43 11.32
CA THR A 80 2.17 16.05 11.71
C THR A 80 2.66 15.20 10.55
N SER A 81 2.16 15.44 9.34
CA SER A 81 2.55 14.71 8.12
C SER A 81 4.00 14.99 7.65
N SER A 82 4.66 16.01 8.21
CA SER A 82 6.09 16.31 7.95
C SER A 82 7.06 15.65 8.94
N ALA A 83 6.58 15.04 10.03
CA ALA A 83 7.41 14.52 11.12
C ALA A 83 7.43 12.98 11.24
N GLY A 84 6.55 12.28 10.50
CA GLY A 84 6.45 10.82 10.48
C GLY A 84 6.94 10.20 9.17
N ILE A 85 7.21 8.89 9.18
CA ILE A 85 7.37 8.10 7.95
C ILE A 85 6.09 8.24 7.13
N SER A 86 6.21 8.53 5.83
CA SER A 86 5.02 8.66 4.99
C SER A 86 4.23 7.35 4.94
N ASP A 87 2.91 7.45 4.88
CA ASP A 87 2.01 6.30 4.93
C ASP A 87 2.25 5.30 3.80
N ASP A 88 2.63 5.83 2.64
CA ASP A 88 3.05 5.07 1.48
C ASP A 88 4.36 4.30 1.73
N VAL A 89 5.32 4.89 2.46
CA VAL A 89 6.57 4.20 2.84
C VAL A 89 6.28 3.11 3.87
N TYR A 90 5.39 3.35 4.83
CA TYR A 90 5.00 2.32 5.79
C TYR A 90 4.24 1.16 5.11
N LEU A 91 3.33 1.47 4.19
CA LEU A 91 2.64 0.48 3.35
C LEU A 91 3.63 -0.34 2.51
N LEU A 92 4.59 0.33 1.89
CA LEU A 92 5.65 -0.33 1.12
C LEU A 92 6.53 -1.21 2.01
N ALA A 93 6.85 -0.76 3.23
CA ALA A 93 7.61 -1.54 4.21
C ALA A 93 6.86 -2.81 4.64
N MET A 94 5.55 -2.72 4.86
CA MET A 94 4.69 -3.87 5.14
C MET A 94 4.71 -4.89 4.00
N LEU A 95 4.63 -4.42 2.75
CA LEU A 95 4.76 -5.29 1.58
C LEU A 95 6.13 -5.98 1.54
N ILE A 96 7.21 -5.21 1.66
CA ILE A 96 8.59 -5.72 1.65
C ILE A 96 8.79 -6.75 2.78
N ASN A 97 8.22 -6.52 3.95
CA ASN A 97 8.31 -7.45 5.08
C ASN A 97 7.61 -8.79 4.81
N GLY A 98 6.55 -8.78 4.00
CA GLY A 98 5.84 -10.00 3.59
C GLY A 98 6.51 -10.72 2.42
N GLU A 99 6.91 -9.97 1.40
CA GLU A 99 7.44 -10.51 0.13
C GLU A 99 8.92 -10.89 0.17
N ALA A 100 9.72 -10.14 0.94
CA ALA A 100 11.18 -10.29 0.98
C ALA A 100 11.67 -10.74 2.36
N ARG A 101 10.83 -11.42 3.15
CA ARG A 101 11.24 -11.99 4.43
C ARG A 101 12.34 -13.03 4.21
N GLY A 102 13.47 -12.83 4.88
CA GLY A 102 14.66 -13.70 4.76
C GLY A 102 15.51 -13.44 3.52
N GLU A 103 15.17 -12.46 2.68
CA GLU A 103 16.06 -11.98 1.61
C GLU A 103 17.15 -11.07 2.18
N PRO A 104 18.32 -10.95 1.51
CA PRO A 104 19.31 -9.95 1.87
C PRO A 104 18.74 -8.54 1.73
N TYR A 105 19.33 -7.56 2.42
CA TYR A 105 18.89 -6.16 2.40
C TYR A 105 18.65 -5.61 0.99
N ILE A 106 19.59 -5.85 0.08
CA ILE A 106 19.47 -5.45 -1.33
C ILE A 106 18.25 -6.07 -2.04
N GLY A 107 17.83 -7.28 -1.66
CA GLY A 107 16.61 -7.92 -2.16
C GLY A 107 15.33 -7.28 -1.62
N LYS A 108 15.36 -6.75 -0.40
CA LYS A 108 14.26 -5.97 0.18
C LYS A 108 14.06 -4.64 -0.56
N VAL A 109 15.17 -3.93 -0.80
CA VAL A 109 15.17 -2.70 -1.61
C VAL A 109 14.67 -3.01 -3.02
N ALA A 110 15.09 -4.13 -3.61
CA ALA A 110 14.68 -4.57 -4.94
C ALA A 110 13.15 -4.75 -5.09
N VAL A 111 12.48 -5.36 -4.09
CA VAL A 111 11.01 -5.47 -4.09
C VAL A 111 10.36 -4.08 -4.03
N GLY A 112 10.88 -3.20 -3.18
CA GLY A 112 10.42 -1.80 -3.12
C GLY A 112 10.59 -1.07 -4.46
N ALA A 113 11.74 -1.26 -5.11
CA ALA A 113 12.05 -0.63 -6.39
C ALA A 113 11.10 -1.08 -7.51
N VAL A 114 10.70 -2.36 -7.54
CA VAL A 114 9.69 -2.84 -8.50
C VAL A 114 8.35 -2.11 -8.34
N VAL A 115 7.90 -1.85 -7.10
CA VAL A 115 6.69 -1.06 -6.87
C VAL A 115 6.87 0.36 -7.43
N MET A 116 7.99 1.00 -7.15
CA MET A 116 8.28 2.34 -7.66
C MET A 116 8.39 2.40 -9.19
N ASN A 117 8.95 1.35 -9.81
CA ASN A 117 9.03 1.21 -11.26
C ASN A 117 7.64 1.06 -11.89
N ARG A 118 6.74 0.28 -11.26
CA ARG A 118 5.33 0.19 -11.68
C ARG A 118 4.63 1.53 -11.55
N VAL A 119 4.77 2.26 -10.45
CA VAL A 119 4.18 3.61 -10.29
C VAL A 119 4.59 4.54 -11.44
N ARG A 120 5.87 4.49 -11.85
CA ARG A 120 6.41 5.28 -12.96
C ARG A 120 5.91 4.79 -14.33
N ASP A 121 5.75 3.49 -14.54
CA ASP A 121 5.37 2.89 -15.83
C ASP A 121 3.90 3.18 -16.21
N PRO A 122 3.61 3.72 -17.41
CA PRO A 122 2.27 4.12 -17.83
C PRO A 122 1.22 2.99 -17.83
N ARG A 123 1.63 1.72 -17.82
CA ARG A 123 0.72 0.56 -17.85
C ARG A 123 0.17 0.18 -16.48
N PHE A 124 0.67 0.80 -15.40
CA PHE A 124 0.30 0.47 -14.03
C PHE A 124 -0.32 1.69 -13.30
N PRO A 125 -1.01 1.45 -12.18
CA PRO A 125 -1.54 2.51 -11.33
C PRO A 125 -0.47 3.49 -10.87
N LYS A 126 -0.88 4.74 -10.63
CA LYS A 126 0.04 5.87 -10.38
C LYS A 126 0.27 6.19 -8.91
N THR A 127 -0.09 5.26 -8.04
CA THR A 127 0.09 5.39 -6.59
C THR A 127 0.65 4.08 -6.04
N ILE A 128 1.45 4.16 -4.97
CA ILE A 128 1.99 2.98 -4.28
C ILE A 128 0.86 2.04 -3.85
N PRO A 129 -0.22 2.50 -3.18
CA PRO A 129 -1.37 1.66 -2.88
C PRO A 129 -2.01 1.05 -4.13
N GLY A 130 -2.15 1.84 -5.21
CA GLY A 130 -2.74 1.36 -6.46
C GLY A 130 -1.99 0.17 -7.04
N VAL A 131 -0.65 0.19 -6.99
CA VAL A 131 0.21 -0.91 -7.43
C VAL A 131 0.15 -2.11 -6.49
N ILE A 132 0.27 -1.87 -5.18
CA ILE A 132 0.28 -2.93 -4.16
C ILE A 132 -1.02 -3.74 -4.17
N PHE A 133 -2.16 -3.07 -4.33
CA PHE A 133 -3.47 -3.72 -4.27
C PHE A 133 -4.02 -4.16 -5.62
N GLN A 134 -3.20 -4.22 -6.68
CA GLN A 134 -3.62 -4.88 -7.90
C GLN A 134 -3.89 -6.37 -7.64
N PRO A 135 -5.01 -6.94 -8.14
CA PRO A 135 -5.32 -8.36 -7.92
C PRO A 135 -4.17 -9.28 -8.35
N GLY A 136 -3.73 -10.17 -7.46
CA GLY A 136 -2.65 -11.12 -7.71
C GLY A 136 -1.25 -10.51 -7.90
N ALA A 137 -1.05 -9.22 -7.62
CA ALA A 137 0.24 -8.57 -7.84
C ALA A 137 1.31 -8.95 -6.80
N PHE A 138 0.88 -9.27 -5.58
CA PHE A 138 1.76 -9.61 -4.46
C PHE A 138 1.09 -10.66 -3.57
N SER A 139 1.75 -11.80 -3.38
CA SER A 139 1.26 -12.91 -2.56
C SER A 139 0.98 -12.53 -1.11
N ALA A 140 1.80 -11.63 -0.53
CA ALA A 140 1.71 -11.21 0.85
C ALA A 140 0.41 -10.46 1.17
N VAL A 141 -0.25 -9.87 0.16
CA VAL A 141 -1.57 -9.23 0.29
C VAL A 141 -2.65 -10.28 0.54
N GLU A 142 -2.61 -11.38 -0.22
CA GLU A 142 -3.59 -12.47 -0.18
C GLU A 142 -3.35 -13.41 1.02
N ASP A 143 -2.08 -13.76 1.28
CA ASP A 143 -1.65 -14.64 2.36
C ASP A 143 -1.63 -13.95 3.74
N GLY A 144 -1.98 -12.66 3.77
CA GLY A 144 -2.05 -11.83 4.97
C GLY A 144 -0.71 -11.49 5.63
N GLN A 145 0.42 -11.95 5.08
CA GLN A 145 1.77 -11.70 5.63
C GLN A 145 2.16 -10.22 5.58
N MET A 146 1.58 -9.46 4.66
CA MET A 146 1.76 -8.00 4.59
C MET A 146 1.25 -7.29 5.84
N TRP A 147 0.30 -7.88 6.57
CA TRP A 147 -0.34 -7.22 7.72
C TRP A 147 0.44 -7.36 9.02
N LEU A 148 1.61 -8.00 8.97
CA LEU A 148 2.54 -8.04 10.08
C LEU A 148 3.33 -6.73 10.15
N PRO A 149 3.56 -6.16 11.36
CA PRO A 149 4.38 -4.97 11.51
C PRO A 149 5.71 -5.12 10.76
N PRO A 150 6.12 -4.11 9.96
CA PRO A 150 7.37 -4.18 9.23
C PRO A 150 8.55 -4.07 10.20
N THR A 151 9.61 -4.82 9.92
CA THR A 151 10.87 -4.65 10.65
C THR A 151 11.52 -3.30 10.32
N GLU A 152 12.39 -2.80 11.19
CA GLU A 152 13.19 -1.59 10.92
C GLU A 152 13.95 -1.70 9.58
N GLU A 153 14.46 -2.89 9.27
CA GLU A 153 15.15 -3.15 8.01
C GLU A 153 14.21 -3.02 6.80
N SER A 154 12.95 -3.44 6.91
CA SER A 154 11.96 -3.31 5.84
C SER A 154 11.52 -1.85 5.65
N ILE A 155 11.42 -1.10 6.75
CA ILE A 155 11.18 0.36 6.72
C ILE A 155 12.33 1.07 6.00
N LYS A 156 13.58 0.76 6.38
CA LYS A 156 14.76 1.35 5.76
C LYS A 156 14.83 1.02 4.26
N ALA A 157 14.54 -0.24 3.89
CA ALA A 157 14.50 -0.65 2.49
C ALA A 157 13.41 0.09 1.68
N ALA A 158 12.24 0.33 2.29
CA ALA A 158 11.17 1.12 1.67
C ALA A 158 11.60 2.58 1.44
N ILE A 159 12.23 3.20 2.45
CA ILE A 159 12.76 4.57 2.34
C ILE A 159 13.79 4.66 1.20
N ASP A 160 14.73 3.71 1.14
CA ASP A 160 15.77 3.67 0.13
C ASP A 160 15.18 3.52 -1.29
N ALA A 161 14.19 2.64 -1.46
CA ALA A 161 13.49 2.47 -2.74
C ALA A 161 12.73 3.73 -3.17
N VAL A 162 11.98 4.37 -2.26
CA VAL A 162 11.26 5.63 -2.54
C VAL A 162 12.22 6.78 -2.85
N SER A 163 13.39 6.78 -2.21
CA SER A 163 14.47 7.74 -2.47
C SER A 163 15.15 7.52 -3.82
N GLY A 164 14.81 6.44 -4.52
CA GLY A 164 15.22 6.17 -5.90
C GLY A 164 16.30 5.11 -6.07
N TRP A 165 16.70 4.41 -5.00
CA TRP A 165 17.63 3.28 -5.15
C TRP A 165 16.93 2.10 -5.79
N ASP A 166 17.35 1.75 -7.01
CA ASP A 166 16.86 0.57 -7.75
C ASP A 166 18.02 -0.39 -8.09
N PRO A 167 18.22 -1.48 -7.34
CA PRO A 167 19.23 -2.50 -7.64
C PRO A 167 18.82 -3.47 -8.76
N THR A 168 17.59 -3.37 -9.29
CA THR A 168 17.03 -4.31 -10.28
C THR A 168 17.29 -3.93 -11.74
N GLY A 169 17.68 -2.67 -11.98
CA GLY A 169 17.86 -2.14 -13.33
C GLY A 169 16.53 -1.83 -14.05
N GLY A 170 15.48 -1.46 -13.32
CA GLY A 170 14.19 -1.12 -13.90
C GLY A 170 13.23 -2.31 -14.05
N ALA A 171 13.32 -3.32 -13.19
CA ALA A 171 12.43 -4.47 -13.23
C ALA A 171 10.98 -4.08 -12.92
N LEU A 172 10.04 -4.78 -13.55
CA LEU A 172 8.60 -4.63 -13.34
C LEU A 172 7.98 -5.90 -12.73
N TYR A 173 8.71 -7.00 -12.77
CA TYR A 173 8.29 -8.30 -12.25
C TYR A 173 9.44 -8.94 -11.48
N TYR A 174 9.11 -9.77 -10.50
CA TYR A 174 10.04 -10.69 -9.89
C TYR A 174 9.35 -12.01 -9.59
N TYR A 175 10.14 -13.07 -9.47
CA TYR A 175 9.62 -14.39 -9.13
C TYR A 175 10.71 -15.25 -8.47
N ASN A 176 10.27 -16.22 -7.67
CA ASN A 176 11.14 -17.28 -7.16
C ASN A 176 11.00 -18.51 -8.05
N ALA A 177 12.03 -18.83 -8.84
CA ALA A 177 11.98 -19.93 -9.81
C ALA A 177 11.62 -21.30 -9.19
N ALA A 178 11.89 -21.51 -7.89
CA ALA A 178 11.55 -22.75 -7.19
C ALA A 178 10.05 -22.85 -6.81
N ARG A 179 9.26 -21.78 -6.99
CA ARG A 179 7.85 -21.69 -6.58
C ARG A 179 6.89 -21.28 -7.70
N VAL A 180 7.40 -20.99 -8.90
CA VAL A 180 6.57 -20.54 -10.03
C VAL A 180 5.75 -21.71 -10.58
N THR A 181 4.43 -21.51 -10.65
CA THR A 181 3.48 -22.39 -11.34
C THR A 181 3.01 -21.83 -12.68
N ASN A 182 3.17 -20.51 -12.93
CA ASN A 182 2.79 -19.85 -14.17
C ASN A 182 3.98 -19.63 -15.10
N TYR A 183 4.01 -20.34 -16.22
CA TYR A 183 5.15 -20.34 -17.15
C TYR A 183 5.31 -19.06 -17.98
N TRP A 184 4.31 -18.17 -18.05
CA TRP A 184 4.42 -16.90 -18.78
C TRP A 184 5.59 -16.04 -18.26
N ILE A 185 5.89 -16.11 -16.96
CA ILE A 185 6.95 -15.27 -16.39
C ILE A 185 8.35 -15.62 -16.95
N PHE A 186 8.56 -16.86 -17.41
CA PHE A 186 9.82 -17.27 -18.02
C PHE A 186 10.04 -16.70 -19.43
N THR A 187 9.02 -16.09 -20.04
CA THR A 187 9.18 -15.41 -21.34
C THR A 187 9.64 -13.96 -21.17
N ARG A 188 9.76 -13.46 -19.93
CA ARG A 188 10.18 -12.08 -19.66
C ARG A 188 11.70 -11.96 -19.72
N PRO A 189 12.26 -10.90 -20.34
CA PRO A 189 13.69 -10.61 -20.27
C PRO A 189 14.16 -10.49 -18.81
N ILE A 190 15.05 -11.39 -18.41
CA ILE A 190 15.70 -11.37 -17.10
C ILE A 190 16.70 -10.22 -17.05
N LEU A 191 16.64 -9.41 -16.00
CA LEU A 191 17.56 -8.32 -15.76
C LEU A 191 18.65 -8.71 -14.76
N THR A 192 18.25 -9.32 -13.63
CA THR A 192 19.19 -9.73 -12.58
C THR A 192 18.56 -10.77 -11.65
N GLN A 193 19.37 -11.36 -10.78
CA GLN A 193 18.93 -12.20 -9.67
C GLN A 193 19.53 -11.67 -8.36
N ILE A 194 18.68 -11.45 -7.37
CA ILE A 194 19.07 -10.98 -6.03
C ILE A 194 18.43 -11.90 -5.01
N GLY A 195 19.27 -12.58 -4.23
CA GLY A 195 18.82 -13.62 -3.32
C GLY A 195 18.08 -14.73 -4.07
N ARG A 196 16.85 -15.03 -3.65
CA ARG A 196 16.01 -16.06 -4.29
C ARG A 196 15.09 -15.51 -5.38
N HIS A 197 15.12 -14.21 -5.64
CA HIS A 197 14.27 -13.56 -6.64
C HIS A 197 15.01 -13.29 -7.93
N ILE A 198 14.41 -13.70 -9.04
CA ILE A 198 14.78 -13.30 -10.40
C ILE A 198 13.92 -12.10 -10.76
N PHE A 199 14.55 -11.03 -11.24
CA PHE A 199 13.91 -9.76 -11.61
C PHE A 199 13.89 -9.62 -13.12
N ALA A 200 12.75 -9.21 -13.68
CA ALA A 200 12.50 -9.20 -15.11
C ALA A 200 11.66 -7.99 -15.55
N ARG A 201 11.66 -7.71 -16.86
CA ARG A 201 10.92 -6.60 -17.48
C ARG A 201 9.83 -7.06 -18.43
#